data_AF-A0A7S2UZL1-F1
#
_entry.id   AF-A0A7S2UZL1-F1
#
_cell.length_a   1.000
_cell.length_b   1.000
_cell.length_c   1.000
_cell.angle_alpha   90.00
_cell.angle_beta   90.00
_cell.angle_gamma   90.00
#
_symmetry.space_group_name_H-M   'P 1'
#
loop_
_entity.id
_entity.type
_entity.pdbx_description
1 polymer ?
#
loop_
_entity_poly.entity_id
_entity_poly.type
_entity_poly.pdbx_seq_one_letter_code
_entity_poly.pdbx_strand_id
1 'polypeptide(L)'
;VLSSIRATMAFGGEALFSENIIFFAWLCCVFLGVVLLLFLVCVFISIWIGGKNQATFHRTESWKQMSPPPRQQKRSLWPNNVHLACSYWADSGMRAYMEDRYAVVGALHGDKNSSFFGVFDGHGGSQAAQFTSQRICQYILE
;
A
#
# COMPACT_ATOMS: atom_id res chain seq x y z
N VAL A 1 -67.47 31.81 -46.30
CA VAL A 1 -66.85 32.05 -44.97
C VAL A 1 -66.40 30.74 -44.29
N LEU A 2 -67.15 29.63 -44.36
CA LEU A 2 -66.80 28.37 -43.68
C LEU A 2 -65.75 27.46 -44.36
N SER A 3 -65.46 27.64 -45.66
CA SER A 3 -64.44 26.86 -46.38
C SER A 3 -63.00 27.28 -46.08
N SER A 4 -62.79 28.56 -45.72
CA SER A 4 -61.46 29.09 -45.43
C SER A 4 -60.97 28.76 -44.02
N ILE A 5 -61.88 28.46 -43.09
CA ILE A 5 -61.55 28.12 -41.69
C ILE A 5 -61.07 26.67 -41.56
N ARG A 6 -61.54 25.76 -42.43
CA ARG A 6 -61.14 24.34 -42.41
C ARG A 6 -59.72 24.09 -42.92
N ALA A 7 -59.22 24.91 -43.84
CA ALA A 7 -57.87 24.74 -44.39
C ALA A 7 -56.76 25.18 -43.41
N THR A 8 -57.02 26.18 -42.57
CA THR A 8 -56.05 26.67 -41.58
C THR A 8 -55.91 25.74 -40.38
N MET A 9 -56.95 24.98 -40.00
CA MET A 9 -56.88 24.05 -38.86
C MET A 9 -56.23 22.70 -39.20
N ALA A 10 -56.25 22.26 -40.46
CA ALA A 10 -55.64 21.00 -40.88
C ALA A 10 -54.11 21.09 -41.04
N PHE A 11 -53.58 22.28 -41.36
CA PHE A 11 -52.13 22.46 -41.56
C PHE A 11 -51.35 22.74 -40.27
N GLY A 12 -52.03 23.12 -39.17
CA GLY A 12 -51.40 23.42 -37.88
C GLY A 12 -51.26 22.23 -36.92
N GLY A 13 -52.08 21.19 -37.06
CA GLY A 13 -52.13 20.06 -36.11
C GLY A 13 -51.02 19.03 -36.28
N GLU A 14 -50.63 18.72 -37.53
CA GLU A 14 -49.61 17.72 -37.86
C GLU A 14 -48.20 18.17 -37.45
N ALA A 15 -47.88 19.45 -37.64
CA ALA A 15 -46.57 20.02 -37.29
C ALA A 15 -46.37 20.18 -35.77
N LEU A 16 -47.43 20.54 -35.03
CA LEU A 16 -47.36 20.63 -33.55
C LEU A 16 -47.21 19.25 -32.90
N PHE A 17 -47.73 18.18 -33.51
CA PHE A 17 -47.61 16.82 -32.99
C PHE A 17 -46.19 16.27 -33.17
N SER A 18 -45.54 16.53 -34.31
CA SER A 18 -44.16 16.08 -34.56
C SER A 18 -43.12 16.79 -33.70
N GLU A 19 -43.26 18.11 -33.50
CA GLU A 19 -42.34 18.89 -32.67
C GLU A 19 -42.37 18.45 -31.19
N ASN A 20 -43.56 18.13 -30.68
CA ASN A 20 -43.70 17.59 -29.32
C ASN A 20 -43.04 16.21 -29.18
N ILE A 21 -43.19 15.32 -30.16
CA ILE A 21 -42.56 13.99 -30.13
C ILE A 21 -41.03 14.09 -30.16
N ILE A 22 -40.47 14.98 -30.99
CA ILE A 22 -39.03 15.23 -31.05
C ILE A 22 -38.51 15.78 -29.72
N PHE A 23 -39.26 16.72 -29.12
CA PHE A 23 -38.93 17.26 -27.80
C PHE A 23 -38.94 16.18 -26.70
N PHE A 24 -39.97 15.32 -26.67
CA PHE A 24 -40.04 14.21 -25.70
C PHE A 24 -38.95 13.17 -25.92
N ALA A 25 -38.62 12.84 -27.17
CA ALA A 25 -37.52 11.94 -27.50
C ALA A 25 -36.17 12.52 -27.07
N TRP A 26 -35.92 13.80 -27.34
CA TRP A 26 -34.72 14.50 -26.91
C TRP A 26 -34.62 14.56 -25.39
N LEU A 27 -35.70 14.90 -24.69
CA LEU A 27 -35.78 14.91 -23.23
C LEU A 27 -35.51 13.51 -22.64
N CYS A 28 -36.04 12.46 -23.27
CA CYS A 28 -35.80 11.08 -22.87
C CYS A 28 -34.33 10.67 -23.06
N CYS A 29 -33.72 11.02 -24.20
CA CYS A 29 -32.30 10.77 -24.46
C CYS A 29 -31.39 11.50 -23.47
N VAL A 30 -31.68 12.76 -23.15
CA VAL A 30 -30.94 13.52 -22.15
C VAL A 30 -31.11 12.90 -20.77
N PHE A 31 -32.33 12.53 -20.38
CA PHE A 31 -32.60 11.88 -19.10
C PHE A 31 -31.86 10.54 -18.95
N LEU A 32 -31.92 9.68 -19.98
CA LEU A 32 -31.18 8.41 -20.01
C LEU A 32 -29.66 8.64 -19.95
N GLY A 33 -29.15 9.67 -20.62
CA GLY A 33 -27.74 10.05 -20.57
C GLY A 33 -27.31 10.50 -19.16
N VAL A 34 -28.13 11.31 -18.48
CA VAL A 34 -27.86 11.74 -17.09
C VAL A 34 -27.89 10.55 -16.14
N VAL A 35 -28.86 9.65 -16.27
CA VAL A 35 -28.95 8.44 -15.43
C VAL A 35 -27.73 7.53 -15.64
N LEU A 36 -27.31 7.32 -16.89
CA LEU A 36 -26.10 6.54 -17.19
C LEU A 36 -24.84 7.20 -16.61
N LEU A 37 -24.70 8.52 -16.74
CA LEU A 37 -23.58 9.27 -16.17
C LEU A 37 -23.51 9.13 -14.65
N LEU A 38 -24.64 9.27 -13.96
CA LEU A 38 -24.72 9.09 -12.51
C LEU A 38 -24.34 7.65 -12.10
N PHE A 39 -24.80 6.66 -12.85
CA PHE A 39 -24.41 5.26 -12.62
C PHE A 39 -22.90 5.05 -12.76
N LEU A 40 -22.29 5.57 -13.83
CA LEU A 40 -20.84 5.46 -14.06
C LEU A 40 -20.03 6.17 -12.97
N VAL A 41 -20.49 7.34 -12.51
CA VAL A 41 -19.87 8.06 -11.39
C VAL A 41 -19.95 7.24 -10.10
N CYS A 42 -21.10 6.64 -9.79
CA CYS A 42 -21.25 5.76 -8.62
C CYS A 42 -20.32 4.55 -8.68
N VAL A 43 -20.17 3.91 -9.85
CA VAL A 43 -19.23 2.79 -10.06
C VAL A 43 -17.79 3.26 -9.85
N PHE A 44 -17.39 4.40 -10.43
CA PHE A 44 -16.05 4.95 -10.27
C PHE A 44 -15.71 5.27 -8.81
N ILE A 45 -16.63 5.94 -8.10
CA ILE A 45 -16.48 6.24 -6.66
C ILE A 45 -16.35 4.95 -5.85
N SER A 46 -17.15 3.92 -6.15
CA SER A 46 -17.09 2.62 -5.47
C SER A 46 -15.73 1.93 -5.65
N ILE A 47 -15.17 1.98 -6.86
CA ILE A 47 -13.83 1.42 -7.15
C ILE A 47 -12.75 2.22 -6.42
N TRP A 48 -12.81 3.55 -6.44
CA TRP A 48 -11.83 4.42 -5.80
C TRP A 48 -11.81 4.28 -4.27
N ILE A 49 -12.99 4.23 -3.64
CA ILE A 49 -13.14 3.97 -2.21
C ILE A 49 -12.69 2.53 -1.88
N GLY A 50 -13.14 1.55 -2.67
CA GLY A 50 -12.76 0.15 -2.51
C GLY A 50 -11.24 -0.06 -2.55
N GLY A 51 -10.55 0.54 -3.51
CA GLY A 51 -9.08 0.43 -3.65
C GLY A 51 -8.32 0.97 -2.44
N LYS A 52 -8.77 2.08 -1.85
CA LYS A 52 -8.16 2.62 -0.61
C LYS A 52 -8.39 1.71 0.60
N ASN A 53 -9.56 1.10 0.69
CA ASN A 53 -9.90 0.21 1.80
C ASN A 53 -9.13 -1.11 1.74
N GLN A 54 -8.87 -1.65 0.53
CA GLN A 54 -8.11 -2.89 0.35
C GLN A 54 -6.66 -2.76 0.84
N ALA A 55 -5.98 -1.65 0.54
CA ALA A 55 -4.59 -1.43 0.99
C ALA A 55 -4.49 -1.29 2.52
N THR A 56 -5.44 -0.59 3.14
CA THR A 56 -5.50 -0.45 4.60
C THR A 56 -5.88 -1.76 5.28
N PHE A 57 -6.83 -2.51 4.71
CA PHE A 57 -7.27 -3.81 5.21
C PHE A 57 -6.15 -4.86 5.17
N HIS A 58 -5.46 -5.00 4.03
CA HIS A 58 -4.29 -5.88 3.91
C HIS A 58 -3.18 -5.51 4.89
N ARG A 59 -2.95 -4.21 5.09
CA ARG A 59 -2.05 -3.73 6.15
C ARG A 59 -2.54 -4.24 7.51
N THR A 60 -3.76 -3.93 7.95
CA THR A 60 -4.27 -4.35 9.27
C THR A 60 -4.27 -5.85 9.51
N GLU A 61 -4.65 -6.67 8.52
CA GLU A 61 -4.64 -8.13 8.65
C GLU A 61 -3.22 -8.69 8.75
N SER A 62 -2.24 -8.09 8.06
CA SER A 62 -0.84 -8.50 8.21
C SER A 62 -0.30 -8.28 9.63
N TRP A 63 -0.70 -7.21 10.33
CA TRP A 63 -0.31 -7.00 11.75
C TRP A 63 -0.94 -8.04 12.69
N LYS A 64 -2.17 -8.51 12.39
CA LYS A 64 -2.83 -9.55 13.20
C LYS A 64 -2.16 -10.92 13.07
N GLN A 65 -1.52 -11.19 11.93
CA GLN A 65 -0.79 -12.43 11.69
C GLN A 65 0.64 -12.41 12.21
N MET A 66 1.13 -11.27 12.69
CA MET A 66 2.47 -11.19 13.25
C MET A 66 2.49 -11.70 14.69
N SER A 67 3.40 -12.63 14.94
CA SER A 67 3.81 -12.94 16.29
C SER A 67 4.28 -11.64 16.98
N PRO A 68 3.89 -11.39 18.23
CA PRO A 68 4.42 -10.25 18.97
C PRO A 68 5.95 -10.34 18.97
N PRO A 69 6.67 -9.19 18.91
CA PRO A 69 8.11 -9.22 18.98
C PRO A 69 8.51 -10.01 20.23
N PRO A 70 9.49 -10.92 20.13
CA PRO A 70 9.86 -11.77 21.25
C PRO A 70 10.12 -10.88 22.47
N ARG A 71 9.56 -11.23 23.63
CA ARG A 71 9.78 -10.42 24.84
C ARG A 71 11.29 -10.33 25.07
N GLN A 72 11.82 -9.11 25.21
CA GLN A 72 13.26 -8.91 25.40
C GLN A 72 13.71 -9.75 26.61
N GLN A 73 14.49 -10.80 26.34
CA GLN A 73 15.10 -11.55 27.42
C GLN A 73 16.18 -10.67 28.03
N LYS A 74 16.24 -10.61 29.36
CA LYS A 74 17.33 -9.92 30.07
C LYS A 74 18.65 -10.63 29.69
N ARG A 75 19.48 -9.96 28.89
CA ARG A 75 20.79 -10.44 28.45
C ARG A 75 21.89 -9.82 29.32
N SER A 76 23.06 -10.46 29.37
CA SER A 76 24.25 -9.83 29.96
C SER A 76 24.60 -8.57 29.18
N LEU A 77 25.00 -7.50 29.89
CA LEU A 77 25.56 -6.28 29.27
C LEU A 77 26.97 -6.49 28.71
N TRP A 78 27.59 -7.62 29.02
CA TRP A 78 28.96 -7.95 28.61
C TRP A 78 28.95 -9.24 27.76
N PRO A 79 28.26 -9.25 26.61
CA PRO A 79 28.28 -10.40 25.72
C PRO A 79 29.70 -10.61 25.15
N ASN A 80 30.12 -11.86 24.93
CA ASN A 80 31.36 -12.20 24.21
C ASN A 80 32.63 -11.47 24.69
N ASN A 81 32.75 -11.15 25.98
CA ASN A 81 33.88 -10.43 26.58
C ASN A 81 34.18 -9.06 25.95
N VAL A 82 33.15 -8.32 25.55
CA VAL A 82 33.33 -6.93 25.11
C VAL A 82 33.92 -6.07 26.22
N HIS A 83 34.78 -5.13 25.83
CA HIS A 83 35.43 -4.19 26.75
C HIS A 83 34.46 -3.15 27.31
N LEU A 84 33.38 -2.85 26.57
CA LEU A 84 32.37 -1.87 26.95
C LEU A 84 31.00 -2.55 27.09
N ALA A 85 30.24 -2.16 28.11
CA ALA A 85 28.87 -2.62 28.28
C ALA A 85 28.03 -2.26 27.04
N CYS A 86 27.30 -3.24 26.50
CA CYS A 86 26.47 -3.06 25.33
C CYS A 86 25.17 -3.87 25.42
N SER A 87 24.17 -3.44 24.67
CA SER A 87 22.95 -4.20 24.42
C SER A 87 22.61 -4.11 22.93
N TYR A 88 21.85 -5.08 22.45
CA TYR A 88 21.43 -5.13 21.06
C TYR A 88 20.04 -5.75 20.95
N TRP A 89 19.27 -5.23 20.00
CA TRP A 89 17.91 -5.65 19.69
C TRP A 89 17.74 -5.69 18.18
N ALA A 90 16.93 -6.64 17.71
CA ALA A 90 16.72 -6.85 16.29
C ALA A 90 15.27 -7.36 16.10
N ASP A 91 14.55 -6.77 15.16
CA ASP A 91 13.16 -7.09 14.85
C ASP A 91 12.96 -7.06 13.33
N SER A 92 12.32 -8.09 12.76
CA SER A 92 11.97 -8.14 11.34
C SER A 92 10.80 -7.23 10.98
N GLY A 93 10.06 -6.74 11.98
CA GLY A 93 8.85 -5.95 11.78
C GLY A 93 7.89 -6.66 10.84
N MET A 94 7.45 -5.95 9.78
CA MET A 94 6.44 -6.47 8.85
C MET A 94 6.98 -7.45 7.79
N ARG A 95 8.28 -7.74 7.78
CA ARG A 95 8.91 -8.56 6.74
C ARG A 95 8.69 -10.06 7.01
N ALA A 96 8.56 -10.84 5.94
CA ALA A 96 8.36 -12.28 6.03
C ALA A 96 9.56 -13.02 6.66
N TYR A 97 10.76 -12.46 6.54
CA TYR A 97 11.97 -12.96 7.17
C TYR A 97 12.93 -11.81 7.48
N MET A 98 13.83 -12.04 8.43
CA MET A 98 14.83 -11.05 8.85
C MET A 98 16.07 -11.15 7.96
N GLU A 99 16.37 -10.08 7.22
CA GLU A 99 17.56 -9.96 6.37
C GLU A 99 18.76 -9.43 7.14
N ASP A 100 18.51 -8.51 8.08
CA ASP A 100 19.51 -7.87 8.93
C ASP A 100 20.31 -8.88 9.77
N ARG A 101 21.60 -8.60 9.93
CA ARG A 101 22.50 -9.33 10.83
C ARG A 101 23.27 -8.35 11.71
N TYR A 102 23.79 -8.85 12.81
CA TYR A 102 24.66 -8.07 13.69
C TYR A 102 25.81 -8.94 14.17
N ALA A 103 26.89 -8.29 14.60
CA ALA A 103 28.06 -8.93 15.20
C ALA A 103 28.46 -8.15 16.46
N VAL A 104 28.74 -8.89 17.53
CA VAL A 104 29.28 -8.36 18.78
C VAL A 104 30.45 -9.25 19.17
N VAL A 105 31.68 -8.75 19.01
CA VAL A 105 32.91 -9.51 19.21
C VAL A 105 33.78 -8.73 20.19
N GLY A 106 34.09 -9.34 21.35
CA GLY A 106 35.07 -8.82 22.28
C GLY A 106 36.44 -9.45 22.07
N ALA A 107 37.45 -8.94 22.79
CA ALA A 107 38.82 -9.45 22.80
C ALA A 107 39.41 -9.66 21.40
N LEU A 108 39.31 -8.63 20.56
CA LEU A 108 39.66 -8.71 19.15
C LEU A 108 41.17 -8.98 18.98
N HIS A 109 41.53 -10.02 18.23
CA HIS A 109 42.91 -10.53 18.15
C HIS A 109 43.59 -10.80 19.51
N GLY A 110 42.80 -11.09 20.55
CA GLY A 110 43.31 -11.32 21.90
C GLY A 110 43.50 -10.05 22.75
N ASP A 111 43.31 -8.86 22.19
CA ASP A 111 43.32 -7.61 22.95
C ASP A 111 41.98 -7.40 23.66
N LYS A 112 41.98 -7.59 24.98
CA LYS A 112 40.80 -7.44 25.85
C LYS A 112 40.25 -6.00 25.90
N ASN A 113 41.01 -5.01 25.46
CA ASN A 113 40.57 -3.61 25.44
C ASN A 113 39.89 -3.22 24.12
N SER A 114 39.86 -4.15 23.16
CA SER A 114 39.28 -3.93 21.84
C SER A 114 37.98 -4.72 21.68
N SER A 115 37.02 -4.14 20.97
CA SER A 115 35.74 -4.77 20.68
C SER A 115 35.22 -4.30 19.33
N PHE A 116 34.57 -5.19 18.61
CA PHE A 116 33.96 -4.95 17.31
C PHE A 116 32.44 -5.09 17.40
N PHE A 117 31.74 -4.11 16.86
CA PHE A 117 30.30 -4.08 16.78
C PHE A 117 29.90 -3.77 15.34
N GLY A 118 29.03 -4.58 14.75
CA GLY A 118 28.57 -4.39 13.37
C GLY A 118 27.08 -4.66 13.23
N VAL A 119 26.41 -3.87 12.39
CA VAL A 119 25.03 -4.09 11.94
C VAL A 119 25.06 -4.11 10.41
N PHE A 120 24.41 -5.11 9.84
CA PHE A 120 24.46 -5.42 8.41
C PHE A 120 23.04 -5.55 7.89
N ASP A 121 22.57 -4.54 7.17
CA ASP A 121 21.27 -4.54 6.51
C ASP A 121 21.36 -5.39 5.22
N GLY A 122 20.54 -6.43 5.13
CA GLY A 122 20.51 -7.33 3.99
C GLY A 122 19.47 -6.89 2.96
N HIS A 123 19.79 -7.02 1.67
CA HIS A 123 18.84 -6.74 0.59
C HIS A 123 18.91 -7.81 -0.49
N GLY A 124 17.75 -8.37 -0.85
CA GLY A 124 17.67 -9.46 -1.84
C GLY A 124 18.05 -10.83 -1.26
N GLY A 125 17.92 -10.99 0.06
CA GLY A 125 18.29 -12.18 0.82
C GLY A 125 19.29 -11.89 1.94
N SER A 126 19.32 -12.77 2.95
CA SER A 126 20.16 -12.58 4.15
C SER A 126 21.58 -13.13 4.03
N GLN A 127 21.94 -13.78 2.91
CA GLN A 127 23.19 -14.53 2.80
C GLN A 127 24.42 -13.61 2.83
N ALA A 128 24.37 -12.48 2.14
CA ALA A 128 25.46 -11.51 2.14
C ALA A 128 25.65 -10.89 3.54
N ALA A 129 24.58 -10.42 4.17
CA ALA A 129 24.62 -9.89 5.53
C ALA A 129 25.16 -10.93 6.54
N GLN A 130 24.76 -12.19 6.40
CA GLN A 130 25.24 -13.30 7.23
C GLN A 130 26.73 -13.57 7.04
N PHE A 131 27.20 -13.63 5.79
CA PHE A 131 28.62 -13.84 5.50
C PHE A 131 29.47 -12.70 6.07
N THR A 132 29.05 -11.46 5.81
CA THR A 132 29.75 -10.27 6.29
C THR A 132 29.80 -10.24 7.81
N SER A 133 28.69 -10.48 8.51
CA SER A 133 28.66 -10.45 9.99
C SER A 133 29.59 -11.46 10.64
N GLN A 134 29.89 -12.57 9.96
CA GLN A 134 30.77 -13.62 10.47
C GLN A 134 32.25 -13.38 10.16
N ARG A 135 32.55 -12.72 9.03
CA ARG A 135 33.91 -12.69 8.48
C ARG A 135 34.56 -11.32 8.46
N ILE A 136 33.78 -10.23 8.34
CA ILE A 136 34.36 -8.89 8.13
C ILE A 136 35.31 -8.47 9.25
N CYS A 137 35.00 -8.89 10.48
CA CYS A 137 35.80 -8.62 11.66
C CYS A 137 37.23 -9.20 11.55
N GLN A 138 37.40 -10.32 10.85
CA GLN A 138 38.71 -10.94 10.62
C GLN A 138 39.50 -10.18 9.56
N TYR A 139 38.83 -9.75 8.48
CA TYR A 139 39.46 -9.06 7.35
C TYR A 139 39.82 -7.59 7.60
N ILE A 140 39.16 -6.90 8.54
CA ILE A 140 39.44 -5.48 8.84
C ILE A 140 40.81 -5.29 9.54
N LEU A 141 41.35 -6.35 10.13
CA LEU A 141 42.51 -6.29 11.02
C LEU A 141 43.75 -6.99 10.46
N GLU A 142 43.62 -7.55 9.25
CA GLU A 142 44.75 -7.92 8.39
C GLU A 142 45.40 -6.66 7.81
#